data_AF-A0A094ADF5-F1
#
_entry.id   AF-A0A094ADF5-F1
#
_cell.length_a   1.000
_cell.length_b   1.000
_cell.length_c   1.000
_cell.angle_alpha   90.00
_cell.angle_beta   90.00
_cell.angle_gamma   90.00
#
_symmetry.space_group_name_H-M   'P 1'
#
loop_
_entity.id
_entity.type
_entity.pdbx_description
1 polymer ?
#
loop_
_entity_poly.entity_id
_entity_poly.type
_entity_poly.pdbx_seq_one_letter_code
_entity_poly.pdbx_strand_id
1 'polypeptide(L)'
;MATPTVDPSRPSPPETLLARLLDKTLRRSAALDTESLCLLAGKTVWAIRCDLHILSHGGGLLDACCVAALAGLLHFRRPEVAVEGEKVTVYSPAERAPVPLSLLHLPFCVTFSVFGIHADQEEVVLLDADRAEEGVREGALTVGVNRHGE
;
A
#
# COMPACT_ATOMS: atom_id res chain seq x y z
N MET A 1 -2.66 9.66 17.83
CA MET A 1 -2.87 10.33 16.53
C MET A 1 -1.51 10.73 16.01
N ALA A 2 -1.20 10.43 14.75
CA ALA A 2 0.16 10.44 14.18
C ALA A 2 0.95 11.75 14.40
N THR A 3 0.29 12.89 14.23
CA THR A 3 0.83 14.23 14.50
C THR A 3 -0.32 15.19 14.82
N PRO A 4 -0.11 16.24 15.64
CA PRO A 4 -1.14 17.20 16.02
C PRO A 4 -1.56 18.15 14.89
N THR A 5 -0.91 18.06 13.72
CA THR A 5 -1.10 18.96 12.56
C THR A 5 -2.03 18.39 11.50
N VAL A 6 -2.53 17.17 11.67
CA VAL A 6 -3.43 16.53 10.71
C VAL A 6 -4.88 16.94 11.00
N ASP A 7 -5.53 17.53 9.99
CA ASP A 7 -6.97 17.82 10.02
C ASP A 7 -7.75 16.58 9.54
N PRO A 8 -8.56 15.94 10.40
CA PRO A 8 -9.31 14.75 10.01
C PRO A 8 -10.42 15.05 9.00
N SER A 9 -10.83 16.31 8.84
CA SER A 9 -11.95 16.70 7.97
C SER A 9 -11.53 16.89 6.50
N ARG A 10 -10.23 17.06 6.23
CA ARG A 10 -9.73 17.35 4.89
C ARG A 10 -8.35 16.73 4.65
N PRO A 11 -8.19 15.94 3.57
CA PRO A 11 -6.87 15.45 3.20
C PRO A 11 -5.99 16.61 2.72
N SER A 12 -4.83 16.71 3.34
CA SER A 12 -3.75 17.61 2.96
C SER A 12 -3.07 17.15 1.65
N PRO A 13 -2.34 18.04 0.96
CA PRO A 13 -1.54 17.68 -0.22
C PRO A 13 -0.60 16.47 -0.01
N PRO A 14 0.18 16.35 1.09
CA PRO A 14 1.05 15.19 1.30
C PRO A 14 0.26 13.89 1.52
N GLU A 15 -0.90 13.94 2.18
CA GLU A 15 -1.77 12.75 2.34
C GLU A 15 -2.37 12.31 1.00
N THR A 16 -2.76 13.27 0.17
CA THR A 16 -3.25 12.98 -1.19
C THR A 16 -2.15 12.36 -2.06
N LEU A 17 -0.90 12.84 -1.93
CA LEU A 17 0.25 12.29 -2.62
C LEU A 17 0.54 10.86 -2.15
N LEU A 18 0.56 10.63 -0.84
CA LEU A 18 0.74 9.31 -0.21
C LEU A 18 -0.29 8.32 -0.74
N ALA A 19 -1.58 8.67 -0.69
CA ALA A 19 -2.66 7.81 -1.18
C ALA A 19 -2.51 7.48 -2.68
N ARG A 20 -2.13 8.47 -3.50
CA ARG A 20 -1.90 8.27 -4.93
C ARG A 20 -0.69 7.38 -5.22
N LEU A 21 0.39 7.52 -4.45
CA LEU A 21 1.59 6.69 -4.62
C LEU A 21 1.29 5.24 -4.22
N LEU A 22 0.60 5.02 -3.10
CA LEU A 22 0.17 3.68 -2.69
C LEU A 22 -0.78 3.04 -3.72
N ASP A 23 -1.73 3.80 -4.26
CA ASP A 23 -2.63 3.29 -5.32
C ASP A 23 -1.86 2.92 -6.59
N LYS A 24 -0.85 3.71 -6.99
CA LYS A 24 0.02 3.35 -8.11
C LYS A 24 0.82 2.07 -7.81
N THR A 25 1.47 2.00 -6.66
CA THR A 25 2.35 0.87 -6.31
C THR A 25 1.59 -0.43 -6.11
N LEU A 26 0.37 -0.40 -5.56
CA LEU A 26 -0.39 -1.61 -5.22
C LEU A 26 -1.47 -1.96 -6.25
N ARG A 27 -2.29 -0.97 -6.65
CA ARG A 27 -3.43 -1.21 -7.55
C ARG A 27 -2.99 -1.18 -9.01
N ARG A 28 -2.24 -0.17 -9.45
CA ARG A 28 -1.87 -0.04 -10.87
C ARG A 28 -0.78 -1.01 -11.32
N SER A 29 0.05 -1.47 -10.39
CA SER A 29 1.01 -2.54 -10.65
C SER A 29 0.34 -3.91 -10.85
N ALA A 30 -0.96 -4.04 -10.59
CA ALA A 30 -1.69 -5.31 -10.60
C ALA A 30 -1.09 -6.35 -9.63
N ALA A 31 -0.65 -5.91 -8.45
CA ALA A 31 -0.09 -6.82 -7.44
C ALA A 31 -1.10 -7.87 -6.97
N LEU A 32 -2.38 -7.49 -6.86
CA LEU A 32 -3.47 -8.39 -6.49
C LEU A 32 -4.19 -8.91 -7.74
N ASP A 33 -4.36 -10.23 -7.82
CA ASP A 33 -5.12 -10.88 -8.88
C ASP A 33 -6.63 -10.61 -8.70
N THR A 34 -7.13 -9.59 -9.40
CA THR A 34 -8.55 -9.22 -9.35
C THR A 34 -9.46 -10.20 -10.07
N GLU A 35 -8.93 -11.06 -10.95
CA GLU A 35 -9.73 -12.06 -11.67
C GLU A 35 -10.11 -13.20 -10.72
N SER A 36 -9.18 -13.61 -9.84
CA SER A 36 -9.43 -14.61 -8.79
C SER A 36 -10.52 -14.21 -7.78
N LEU A 37 -10.90 -12.93 -7.76
CA LEU A 37 -11.92 -12.37 -6.88
C LEU A 37 -13.34 -12.39 -7.49
N CYS A 38 -13.47 -12.72 -8.77
CA CYS A 38 -14.76 -12.82 -9.44
C CYS A 38 -15.45 -14.16 -9.08
N LEU A 39 -16.68 -14.10 -8.58
CA LEU A 39 -17.47 -15.30 -8.25
C LEU A 39 -18.43 -15.65 -9.38
N LEU A 40 -19.17 -14.64 -9.84
CA LEU A 40 -20.11 -14.73 -10.95
C LEU A 40 -19.94 -13.49 -11.83
N ALA A 41 -19.54 -13.69 -13.08
CA ALA A 41 -19.28 -12.61 -14.02
C ALA A 41 -20.50 -11.69 -14.17
N GLY A 42 -20.29 -10.38 -14.00
CA GLY A 42 -21.34 -9.37 -14.08
C GLY A 42 -22.36 -9.37 -12.94
N LYS A 43 -22.20 -10.24 -11.93
CA LYS A 43 -23.16 -10.37 -10.82
C LYS A 43 -22.50 -10.16 -9.46
N THR A 44 -21.54 -11.00 -9.10
CA THR A 44 -20.98 -11.03 -7.73
C THR A 44 -19.46 -11.17 -7.76
N VAL A 45 -18.79 -10.30 -7.02
CA VAL A 45 -17.33 -10.26 -6.89
C VAL A 45 -16.95 -9.93 -5.45
N TRP A 46 -15.72 -10.29 -5.04
CA TRP A 46 -15.16 -9.82 -3.79
C TRP A 46 -14.64 -8.38 -3.91
N ALA A 47 -15.00 -7.55 -2.93
CA ALA A 47 -14.44 -6.22 -2.75
C ALA A 47 -13.45 -6.25 -1.58
N ILE A 48 -12.16 -6.19 -1.88
CA ILE A 48 -11.10 -6.12 -0.87
C ILE A 48 -10.80 -4.65 -0.56
N ARG A 49 -10.85 -4.31 0.72
CA ARG A 49 -10.50 -2.98 1.24
C ARG A 49 -9.31 -3.12 2.19
N CYS A 50 -8.29 -2.30 1.98
CA CYS A 50 -7.14 -2.18 2.86
C CYS A 50 -7.16 -0.79 3.48
N ASP A 51 -7.30 -0.71 4.80
CA ASP A 51 -7.27 0.53 5.55
C ASP A 51 -5.94 0.64 6.30
N LEU A 52 -5.24 1.75 6.11
CA LEU A 52 -3.97 2.04 6.79
C LEU A 52 -4.20 3.13 7.84
N HIS A 53 -3.82 2.82 9.09
CA HIS A 53 -3.90 3.75 10.20
C HIS A 53 -2.50 4.13 10.66
N ILE A 54 -2.17 5.41 10.55
CA ILE A 54 -0.86 5.93 10.92
C ILE A 54 -0.90 6.24 12.42
N LEU A 55 -0.11 5.50 13.20
CA LEU A 55 -0.09 5.64 14.66
C LEU A 55 0.93 6.67 15.12
N SER A 56 2.09 6.66 14.47
CA SER A 56 3.23 7.56 14.71
C SER A 56 3.88 7.88 13.37
N HIS A 57 4.41 9.09 13.22
CA HIS A 57 5.13 9.51 12.02
C HIS A 57 6.51 10.06 12.41
N GLY A 58 7.54 9.27 12.08
CA GLY A 58 8.95 9.53 12.40
C GLY A 58 9.89 9.56 11.18
N GLY A 59 9.35 9.72 9.97
CA GLY A 59 10.06 9.49 8.70
C GLY A 59 9.47 8.32 7.91
N GLY A 60 9.91 8.12 6.67
CA GLY A 60 9.67 6.89 5.89
C GLY A 60 8.20 6.48 5.68
N LEU A 61 7.24 7.43 5.71
CA LEU A 61 5.82 7.10 5.83
C LEU A 61 5.29 6.26 4.65
N LEU A 62 5.69 6.58 3.44
CA LEU A 62 5.25 5.88 2.23
C LEU A 62 5.75 4.43 2.20
N ASP A 63 7.03 4.23 2.53
CA ASP A 63 7.67 2.91 2.50
C ASP A 63 7.05 2.02 3.59
N ALA A 64 6.86 2.56 4.80
CA ALA A 64 6.17 1.90 5.88
C ALA A 64 4.71 1.53 5.52
N CYS A 65 3.97 2.45 4.91
CA CYS A 65 2.59 2.18 4.45
C CYS A 65 2.53 1.10 3.36
N CYS A 66 3.49 1.10 2.43
CA CYS A 66 3.56 0.09 1.37
C CYS A 66 3.79 -1.31 1.96
N VAL A 67 4.77 -1.44 2.87
CA VAL A 67 5.05 -2.70 3.56
C VAL A 67 3.87 -3.16 4.40
N ALA A 68 3.23 -2.24 5.15
CA ALA A 68 2.07 -2.56 5.97
C ALA A 68 0.89 -3.07 5.12
N ALA A 69 0.61 -2.43 3.99
CA ALA A 69 -0.44 -2.86 3.08
C ALA A 69 -0.16 -4.25 2.49
N LEU A 70 1.06 -4.49 2.01
CA LEU A 70 1.45 -5.81 1.48
C LEU A 70 1.38 -6.90 2.54
N ALA A 71 1.90 -6.64 3.74
CA ALA A 71 1.84 -7.58 4.85
C ALA A 71 0.38 -7.90 5.21
N GLY A 72 -0.49 -6.90 5.24
CA GLY A 72 -1.92 -7.07 5.46
C GLY A 72 -2.58 -7.94 4.38
N LEU A 73 -2.31 -7.67 3.11
CA LEU A 73 -2.86 -8.44 1.97
C LEU A 73 -2.34 -9.88 1.93
N LEU A 74 -1.05 -10.10 2.22
CA LEU A 74 -0.44 -11.43 2.33
C LEU A 74 -1.00 -12.25 3.50
N HIS A 75 -1.27 -11.58 4.62
CA HIS A 75 -1.80 -12.23 5.82
C HIS A 75 -3.30 -12.49 5.73
N PHE A 76 -4.06 -11.61 5.06
CA PHE A 76 -5.50 -11.71 4.97
C PHE A 76 -5.94 -13.07 4.40
N ARG A 77 -7.04 -13.59 4.95
CA ARG A 77 -7.70 -14.81 4.47
C ARG A 77 -9.17 -14.51 4.26
N ARG A 78 -9.66 -14.78 3.05
CA ARG A 78 -11.08 -14.64 2.72
C ARG A 78 -11.86 -15.92 3.06
N PRO A 79 -13.16 -15.82 3.37
CA PRO A 79 -14.00 -17.00 3.52
C PRO A 79 -14.03 -17.87 2.25
N GLU A 80 -14.15 -19.19 2.43
CA GLU A 80 -14.35 -20.10 1.31
C GLU A 80 -15.77 -19.97 0.77
N VAL A 81 -15.94 -20.15 -0.54
CA VAL A 81 -17.23 -20.04 -1.23
C VAL A 81 -17.44 -21.22 -2.17
N ALA A 82 -18.69 -21.69 -2.25
CA ALA A 82 -19.14 -22.61 -3.29
C ALA A 82 -20.08 -21.87 -4.23
N VAL A 83 -19.92 -22.12 -5.52
CA VAL A 83 -20.79 -21.58 -6.58
C VAL A 83 -21.45 -22.75 -7.28
N GLU A 84 -22.78 -22.83 -7.18
CA GLU A 84 -23.62 -23.84 -7.83
C GLU A 84 -24.60 -23.13 -8.77
N GLY A 85 -24.30 -23.11 -10.07
CA GLY A 85 -25.06 -22.32 -11.04
C GLY A 85 -24.96 -20.82 -10.72
N GLU A 86 -26.07 -20.20 -10.31
CA GLU A 86 -26.11 -18.79 -9.90
C GLU A 86 -26.15 -18.57 -8.39
N LYS A 87 -26.11 -19.65 -7.60
CA LYS A 87 -26.16 -19.57 -6.13
C LYS A 87 -24.75 -19.52 -5.57
N VAL A 88 -24.45 -18.45 -4.83
CA VAL A 88 -23.19 -18.31 -4.08
C VAL A 88 -23.45 -18.62 -2.61
N THR A 89 -22.71 -19.58 -2.06
CA THR A 89 -22.76 -19.94 -0.63
C THR A 89 -21.42 -19.59 0.00
N VAL A 90 -21.43 -18.70 1.00
CA VAL A 90 -20.23 -18.29 1.74
C VAL A 90 -20.17 -19.09 3.04
N TYR A 91 -19.06 -19.79 3.26
CA TYR A 91 -18.84 -20.58 4.47
C TYR A 91 -18.15 -19.77 5.55
N SER A 92 -18.55 -19.97 6.79
CA SER A 92 -17.85 -19.40 7.94
C SER A 92 -16.48 -20.06 8.15
N PRO A 93 -15.52 -19.40 8.82
CA PRO A 93 -14.22 -19.99 9.16
C PRO A 93 -14.29 -21.25 10.02
N ALA A 94 -15.43 -21.49 10.70
CA ALA A 94 -15.66 -22.69 11.49
C ALA A 94 -16.09 -23.90 10.63
N GLU A 95 -16.71 -23.65 9.49
CA GLU A 95 -17.18 -24.70 8.56
C GLU A 95 -16.08 -25.10 7.57
N ARG A 96 -15.32 -24.11 7.07
CA ARG A 96 -14.25 -24.32 6.08
C ARG A 96 -13.05 -23.43 6.34
N ALA A 97 -11.87 -23.91 5.97
CA ALA A 97 -10.63 -23.17 6.13
C ALA A 97 -10.63 -21.92 5.23
N PRO A 98 -10.33 -20.72 5.77
CA PRO A 98 -10.20 -19.51 4.96
C PRO A 98 -9.07 -19.61 3.91
N VAL A 99 -9.30 -18.99 2.75
CA VAL A 99 -8.41 -19.04 1.59
C VAL A 99 -7.56 -17.76 1.52
N PRO A 100 -6.24 -17.83 1.25
CA PRO A 100 -5.43 -16.64 1.02
C PRO A 100 -5.82 -15.88 -0.26
N LEU A 101 -5.40 -14.62 -0.33
CA LEU A 101 -5.47 -13.84 -1.57
C LEU A 101 -4.37 -14.29 -2.55
N SER A 102 -4.66 -14.19 -3.84
CA SER A 102 -3.68 -14.42 -4.91
C SER A 102 -2.97 -13.10 -5.21
N LEU A 103 -1.69 -13.01 -4.84
CA LEU A 103 -0.82 -11.88 -5.16
C LEU A 103 0.14 -12.31 -6.26
N LEU A 104 0.15 -11.57 -7.37
CA LEU A 104 0.97 -11.85 -8.55
C LEU A 104 2.44 -11.46 -8.33
N HIS A 105 2.67 -10.36 -7.63
CA HIS A 105 4.00 -9.90 -7.21
C HIS A 105 3.89 -9.04 -5.94
N LEU A 106 5.05 -8.66 -5.38
CA LEU A 106 5.17 -7.92 -4.13
C LEU A 106 5.97 -6.63 -4.36
N PRO A 107 5.31 -5.54 -4.79
CA PRO A 107 5.98 -4.27 -5.05
C PRO A 107 6.23 -3.52 -3.75
N PHE A 108 7.45 -3.07 -3.53
CA PHE A 108 7.81 -2.24 -2.38
C PHE A 108 8.31 -0.87 -2.84
N CYS A 109 8.07 0.15 -2.03
CA CYS A 109 8.59 1.49 -2.24
C CYS A 109 9.94 1.65 -1.55
N VAL A 110 10.86 2.35 -2.22
CA VAL A 110 12.10 2.86 -1.64
C VAL A 110 12.15 4.36 -1.89
N THR A 111 12.22 5.15 -0.82
CA THR A 111 12.26 6.61 -0.88
C THR A 111 13.64 7.17 -0.59
N PHE A 112 14.13 7.98 -1.53
CA PHE A 112 15.38 8.72 -1.47
C PHE A 112 15.08 10.19 -1.18
N SER A 113 15.79 10.80 -0.23
CA SER A 113 15.75 12.23 0.06
C SER A 113 17.03 12.89 -0.43
N VAL A 114 16.88 14.01 -1.15
CA VAL A 114 17.98 14.72 -1.81
C VAL A 114 18.21 16.06 -1.12
N PHE A 115 19.48 16.39 -0.88
CA PHE A 115 19.96 17.60 -0.20
C PHE A 115 21.07 18.26 -1.02
N GLY A 116 21.17 19.60 -0.95
CA GLY A 116 22.26 20.35 -1.58
C GLY A 116 22.06 20.59 -3.08
N ILE A 117 20.82 20.65 -3.58
CA ILE A 117 20.52 20.88 -5.01
C ILE A 117 20.80 22.34 -5.39
N HIS A 118 20.61 23.27 -4.46
CA HIS A 118 20.67 24.72 -4.71
C HIS A 118 21.94 25.43 -4.23
N ALA A 119 22.89 24.72 -3.63
CA ALA A 119 24.16 25.27 -3.15
C ALA A 119 25.33 24.73 -3.98
N ASP A 120 26.46 25.44 -4.04
CA ASP A 120 27.75 24.95 -4.59
C ASP A 120 28.35 23.82 -3.71
N GLN A 121 27.52 23.02 -3.05
CA GLN A 121 27.86 21.92 -2.18
C GLN A 121 27.66 20.59 -2.91
N GLU A 122 28.24 19.51 -2.38
CA GLU A 122 28.04 18.17 -2.92
C GLU A 122 26.60 17.69 -2.68
N GLU A 123 25.98 17.14 -3.71
CA GLU A 123 24.65 16.52 -3.62
C GLU A 123 24.74 15.28 -2.71
N VAL A 124 23.89 15.26 -1.68
CA VAL A 124 23.79 14.13 -0.76
C VAL A 124 22.41 13.49 -0.93
N VAL A 125 22.41 12.17 -1.13
CA VAL A 125 21.20 11.36 -1.21
C VAL A 125 21.14 10.42 -0.01
N LEU A 126 20.08 10.52 0.78
CA LEU A 126 19.81 9.65 1.92
C LEU A 126 18.64 8.73 1.61
N LEU A 127 18.69 7.50 2.13
CA LEU A 127 17.62 6.51 2.03
C LEU A 127 16.92 6.40 3.38
N ASP A 128 15.59 6.32 3.36
CA ASP A 128 14.74 6.21 4.56
C ASP A 128 15.01 7.35 5.58
N ALA A 129 14.85 8.58 5.10
CA ALA A 129 15.08 9.77 5.91
C ALA A 129 14.14 9.82 7.12
N ASP A 130 14.70 10.16 8.29
CA ASP A 130 13.92 10.38 9.50
C ASP A 130 13.12 11.70 9.41
N ARG A 131 12.27 11.96 10.40
CA ARG A 131 11.43 13.18 10.40
C ARG A 131 12.23 14.48 10.37
N ALA A 132 13.40 14.53 11.00
CA ALA A 132 14.22 15.73 11.02
C ALA A 132 14.87 15.96 9.66
N GLU A 133 15.37 14.89 9.04
CA GLU A 133 15.94 14.86 7.70
C GLU A 133 14.90 15.22 6.63
N GLU A 134 13.68 14.66 6.69
CA GLU A 134 12.57 15.03 5.81
C GLU A 134 12.17 16.50 5.93
N GLY A 135 12.40 17.12 7.09
CA GLY A 135 12.10 18.52 7.35
C GLY A 135 13.05 19.49 6.66
N VAL A 136 14.25 19.04 6.28
CA VAL A 136 15.28 19.86 5.64
C VAL A 136 15.64 19.39 4.23
N ARG A 137 14.98 18.35 3.71
CA ARG A 137 15.19 17.88 2.33
C ARG A 137 14.73 18.89 1.30
N GLU A 138 15.45 18.96 0.18
CA GLU A 138 15.11 19.81 -0.96
C GLU A 138 14.27 19.05 -2.00
N GLY A 139 14.47 17.74 -2.09
CA GLY A 139 13.75 16.86 -2.99
C GLY A 139 13.53 15.47 -2.43
N ALA A 140 12.60 14.73 -3.03
CA ALA A 140 12.38 13.32 -2.76
C ALA A 140 12.09 12.56 -4.05
N LEU A 141 12.64 11.34 -4.15
CA LEU A 141 12.41 10.40 -5.23
C LEU A 141 11.96 9.08 -4.62
N THR A 142 10.77 8.59 -5.00
CA THR A 142 10.33 7.24 -4.63
C THR A 142 10.35 6.35 -5.85
N VAL A 143 10.97 5.18 -5.70
CA VAL A 143 10.97 4.11 -6.70
C VAL A 143 10.17 2.93 -6.17
N GLY A 144 9.21 2.46 -6.95
CA GLY A 144 8.51 1.20 -6.69
C GLY A 144 9.21 0.09 -7.46
N VAL A 145 9.60 -0.98 -6.79
CA VAL A 145 10.26 -2.13 -7.41
C VAL A 145 9.68 -3.44 -6.89
N ASN A 146 9.75 -4.49 -7.70
CA ASN A 146 9.44 -5.85 -7.29
C ASN A 146 10.70 -6.73 -7.23
N ARG A 147 10.53 -7.99 -6.81
CA ARG A 147 11.64 -8.98 -6.74
C ARG A 147 12.28 -9.32 -8.09
N HIS A 148 11.63 -8.96 -9.20
CA HIS A 148 12.10 -9.20 -10.57
C HIS A 148 12.88 -8.00 -11.11
N GLY A 149 12.98 -6.90 -10.36
CA GLY A 149 13.65 -5.67 -10.78
C GLY A 149 12.79 -4.79 -11.69
N GLU A 150 11.47 -5.02 -11.72
CA GLU A 150 10.48 -4.22 -12.45
C GLU A 150 9.82 -3.18 -11.55
#